data_AF-A0A970CUA0-F1
#
_entry.id   AF-A0A970CUA0-F1
#
_cell.length_a   1.000
_cell.length_b   1.000
_cell.length_c   1.000
_cell.angle_alpha   90.00
_cell.angle_beta   90.00
_cell.angle_gamma   90.00
#
_symmetry.space_group_name_H-M   'P 1'
#
loop_
_entity.id
_entity.type
_entity.pdbx_description
1 polymer ?
#
loop_
_entity_poly.entity_id
_entity_poly.type
_entity_poly.pdbx_seq_one_letter_code
_entity_poly.pdbx_strand_id
1 'polypeptide(L)'
;MKKINSIFVFLVLLALATGIFFLSDNRLKREVPTDTNNNPDSKVFYTSSSKLVSIDTIDDLVKYSDLVIIGTVLESEEIADGQLKYVVSVDKCFKGNAGSENIDVYESKDTLVCNKQYIFFLAMSDYPVYPREVYTSIDKDKLYEISNGKVNIYSFDSIREDSVENIIENIERSPYINQKTEHSNKKVIEYDSTENLIASSDHVVKVSINMVEKINKYVSLINVNVIEQYKGDLGKRNEFYVPTGLEAGNEYLLFLQESENGIVELTSRKGSIIGKDNLKDWNESIDILSDRK
;
A
#
# COMPACT_ATOMS: atom_id res chain seq x y z
N MET A 1 -29.15 10.39 -22.36
CA MET A 1 -29.26 9.31 -21.35
C MET A 1 -28.48 8.08 -21.82
N LYS A 2 -27.32 7.80 -21.21
CA LYS A 2 -26.78 6.45 -20.98
C LYS A 2 -25.63 6.61 -19.98
N LYS A 3 -25.76 5.87 -18.88
CA LYS A 3 -24.94 5.93 -17.67
C LYS A 3 -23.50 5.51 -17.97
N ILE A 4 -22.54 6.34 -17.59
CA ILE A 4 -21.11 5.99 -17.59
C ILE A 4 -20.82 5.30 -16.25
N ASN A 5 -20.10 4.18 -16.34
CA ASN A 5 -19.69 3.31 -15.25
C ASN A 5 -18.80 4.06 -14.24
N SER A 6 -19.44 4.72 -13.28
CA SER A 6 -18.80 5.41 -12.14
C SER A 6 -18.57 4.48 -10.93
N ILE A 7 -18.73 3.17 -11.09
CA ILE A 7 -18.75 2.21 -9.97
C ILE A 7 -17.35 1.69 -9.63
N PHE A 8 -16.39 1.72 -10.57
CA PHE A 8 -15.07 1.14 -10.35
C PHE A 8 -14.07 2.08 -9.62
N VAL A 9 -14.16 3.40 -9.84
CA VAL A 9 -13.35 4.39 -9.11
C VAL A 9 -13.76 4.50 -7.63
N PHE A 10 -15.02 4.13 -7.33
CA PHE A 10 -15.54 4.14 -5.96
C PHE A 10 -14.97 3.03 -5.06
N LEU A 11 -14.49 1.92 -5.65
CA LEU A 11 -13.96 0.78 -4.87
C LEU A 11 -12.54 1.02 -4.33
N VAL A 12 -11.72 1.80 -5.04
CA VAL A 12 -10.39 2.20 -4.55
C VAL A 12 -10.51 3.29 -3.48
N LEU A 13 -11.48 4.20 -3.62
CA LEU A 13 -11.83 5.17 -2.58
C LEU A 13 -12.40 4.48 -1.31
N LEU A 14 -13.14 3.38 -1.44
CA LEU A 14 -13.72 2.70 -0.27
C LEU A 14 -12.65 2.04 0.62
N ALA A 15 -11.54 1.55 0.06
CA ALA A 15 -10.45 0.95 0.85
C ALA A 15 -9.61 1.97 1.64
N LEU A 16 -9.65 3.26 1.25
CA LEU A 16 -9.01 4.36 1.98
C LEU A 16 -10.00 5.18 2.83
N ALA A 17 -11.29 5.23 2.44
CA ALA A 17 -12.32 6.01 3.14
C ALA A 17 -13.09 5.24 4.23
N THR A 18 -13.10 3.90 4.26
CA THR A 18 -13.70 3.14 5.38
C THR A 18 -12.92 3.30 6.68
N GLY A 19 -11.65 3.72 6.63
CA GLY A 19 -10.90 4.14 7.81
C GLY A 19 -11.30 5.50 8.39
N ILE A 20 -11.98 6.35 7.62
CA ILE A 20 -12.34 7.72 8.05
C ILE A 20 -13.78 7.77 8.60
N PHE A 21 -14.70 6.95 8.09
CA PHE A 21 -16.12 7.04 8.50
C PHE A 21 -16.44 6.36 9.84
N PHE A 22 -15.61 5.44 10.34
CA PHE A 22 -15.86 4.77 11.63
C PHE A 22 -15.34 5.53 12.86
N LEU A 23 -14.55 6.59 12.69
CA LEU A 23 -13.97 7.33 13.81
C LEU A 23 -14.70 8.64 14.16
N SER A 24 -15.63 9.13 13.32
CA SER A 24 -16.31 10.41 13.60
C SER A 24 -17.68 10.32 14.27
N ASP A 25 -18.31 9.14 14.38
CA ASP A 25 -19.72 9.05 14.82
C ASP A 25 -19.95 8.53 16.26
N ASN A 26 -18.90 8.15 17.00
CA ASN A 26 -19.04 7.60 18.37
C ASN A 26 -18.86 8.62 19.52
N ARG A 27 -18.96 9.93 19.25
CA ARG A 27 -18.95 10.97 20.30
C ARG A 27 -20.32 11.58 20.61
N LEU A 28 -21.40 10.79 20.53
CA LEU A 28 -22.67 11.15 21.12
C LEU A 28 -23.11 10.09 22.13
N LYS A 29 -23.11 10.50 23.41
CA LYS A 29 -23.77 9.84 24.54
C LYS A 29 -25.12 9.26 24.09
N ARG A 30 -25.28 7.94 24.15
CA ARG A 30 -26.58 7.29 24.19
C ARG A 30 -26.63 6.38 25.41
N GLU A 31 -27.60 6.68 26.26
CA GLU A 31 -28.04 5.84 27.37
C GLU A 31 -28.30 4.42 26.86
N VAL A 32 -27.85 3.44 27.63
CA VAL A 32 -27.97 2.01 27.37
C VAL A 32 -29.42 1.57 27.57
N PRO A 33 -30.11 1.05 26.54
CA PRO A 33 -31.13 0.05 26.78
C PRO A 33 -30.42 -1.31 26.80
N THR A 34 -30.46 -1.96 27.96
CA THR A 34 -30.14 -3.39 28.10
C THR A 34 -30.97 -4.18 27.10
N ASP A 35 -30.32 -4.76 26.09
CA ASP A 35 -30.86 -5.90 25.37
C ASP A 35 -29.80 -6.99 25.29
N THR A 36 -30.07 -8.06 26.02
CA THR A 36 -29.29 -9.28 26.11
C THR A 36 -29.43 -10.06 24.81
N ASN A 37 -28.40 -10.07 23.96
CA ASN A 37 -28.17 -11.16 23.02
C ASN A 37 -26.69 -11.24 22.64
N ASN A 38 -26.01 -12.21 23.25
CA ASN A 38 -24.64 -12.61 22.95
C ASN A 38 -24.60 -13.27 21.55
N ASN A 39 -23.81 -12.74 20.62
CA ASN A 39 -23.41 -13.48 19.42
C ASN A 39 -21.88 -13.36 19.23
N PRO A 40 -21.09 -14.45 19.33
CA PRO A 40 -19.63 -14.41 19.33
C PRO A 40 -18.97 -14.40 17.94
N ASP A 41 -19.72 -14.20 16.85
CA ASP A 41 -19.22 -14.36 15.47
C ASP A 41 -18.98 -13.02 14.76
N SER A 42 -17.99 -12.23 15.18
CA SER A 42 -17.44 -11.14 14.36
C SER A 42 -16.36 -11.67 13.42
N LYS A 43 -16.73 -11.95 12.17
CA LYS A 43 -15.78 -12.38 11.12
C LYS A 43 -15.07 -11.16 10.52
N VAL A 44 -13.75 -11.09 10.67
CA VAL A 44 -12.90 -10.06 10.04
C VAL A 44 -12.62 -10.47 8.61
N PHE A 45 -12.70 -9.54 7.65
CA PHE A 45 -12.53 -9.86 6.24
C PHE A 45 -11.33 -9.14 5.62
N TYR A 46 -10.38 -9.91 5.07
CA TYR A 46 -9.32 -9.38 4.21
C TYR A 46 -9.88 -9.08 2.80
N THR A 47 -9.48 -7.96 2.19
CA THR A 47 -9.87 -7.63 0.81
C THR A 47 -8.66 -7.69 -0.13
N SER A 48 -8.41 -8.86 -0.73
CA SER A 48 -7.76 -8.94 -2.04
C SER A 48 -8.85 -8.99 -3.10
N SER A 49 -9.27 -7.81 -3.59
CA SER A 49 -10.08 -7.53 -4.79
C SER A 49 -11.31 -8.38 -5.18
N SER A 50 -11.74 -9.42 -4.46
CA SER A 50 -13.02 -10.13 -4.70
C SER A 50 -13.42 -11.19 -3.67
N LYS A 51 -12.62 -11.49 -2.62
CA LYS A 51 -12.98 -12.52 -1.63
C LYS A 51 -12.75 -12.03 -0.21
N LEU A 52 -13.85 -11.86 0.52
CA LEU A 52 -13.86 -11.66 1.96
C LEU A 52 -13.38 -12.95 2.62
N VAL A 53 -12.13 -12.97 3.10
CA VAL A 53 -11.54 -14.14 3.78
C VAL A 53 -11.53 -13.89 5.28
N SER A 54 -12.07 -14.83 6.07
CA SER A 54 -11.96 -14.78 7.52
C SER A 54 -10.56 -15.16 7.99
N ILE A 55 -9.99 -14.35 8.88
CA ILE A 55 -8.69 -14.59 9.50
C ILE A 55 -8.94 -15.02 10.94
N ASP A 56 -8.98 -16.34 11.14
CA ASP A 56 -9.41 -16.94 12.40
C ASP A 56 -8.24 -17.59 13.16
N THR A 57 -7.16 -17.96 12.45
CA THR A 57 -6.03 -18.71 13.02
C THR A 57 -4.66 -18.06 12.73
N ILE A 58 -3.64 -18.46 13.51
CA ILE A 58 -2.23 -18.11 13.21
C ILE A 58 -1.84 -18.64 11.82
N ASP A 59 -2.31 -19.83 11.43
CA ASP A 59 -2.05 -20.38 10.10
C ASP A 59 -2.61 -19.49 8.99
N ASP A 60 -3.80 -18.90 9.17
CA ASP A 60 -4.36 -17.95 8.20
C ASP A 60 -3.49 -16.68 8.12
N LEU A 61 -3.08 -16.14 9.27
CA LEU A 61 -2.16 -15.00 9.31
C LEU A 61 -0.85 -15.30 8.59
N VAL A 62 -0.23 -16.45 8.83
CA VAL A 62 0.99 -16.88 8.12
C VAL A 62 0.71 -17.05 6.63
N LYS A 63 -0.41 -17.68 6.25
CA LYS A 63 -0.78 -17.94 4.85
C LYS A 63 -0.88 -16.66 4.03
N TYR A 64 -1.54 -15.64 4.57
CA TYR A 64 -1.79 -14.39 3.86
C TYR A 64 -0.68 -13.35 4.01
N SER A 65 0.28 -13.56 4.92
CA SER A 65 1.45 -12.69 5.05
C SER A 65 2.49 -12.96 3.96
N ASP A 66 3.05 -11.88 3.42
CA ASP A 66 4.30 -11.88 2.65
C ASP A 66 5.53 -11.92 3.56
N LEU A 67 5.41 -11.31 4.74
CA LEU A 67 6.48 -11.21 5.73
C LEU A 67 5.93 -11.48 7.14
N VAL A 68 6.57 -12.39 7.87
CA VAL A 68 6.26 -12.65 9.30
C VAL A 68 7.52 -12.45 10.12
N ILE A 69 7.50 -11.47 11.03
CA ILE A 69 8.67 -11.06 11.80
C ILE A 69 8.35 -10.84 13.28
N ILE A 70 9.37 -10.90 14.12
CA ILE A 70 9.39 -10.17 15.40
C ILE A 70 10.19 -8.90 15.16
N GLY A 71 9.66 -7.78 15.62
CA GLY A 71 10.33 -6.51 15.48
C GLY A 71 9.96 -5.48 16.52
N THR A 72 10.84 -4.49 16.70
CA THR A 72 10.66 -3.38 17.64
C THR A 72 10.38 -2.09 16.88
N VAL A 73 9.33 -1.37 17.26
CA VAL A 73 8.99 -0.08 16.66
C VAL A 73 9.97 0.97 17.16
N LEU A 74 10.79 1.52 16.28
CA LEU A 74 11.83 2.49 16.64
C LEU A 74 11.28 3.91 16.66
N GLU A 75 10.60 4.30 15.59
CA GLU A 75 10.05 5.63 15.40
C GLU A 75 8.79 5.60 14.55
N SER A 76 8.03 6.70 14.60
CA SER A 76 6.79 6.88 13.85
C SER A 76 6.75 8.26 13.22
N GLU A 77 6.23 8.34 12.00
CA GLU A 77 6.03 9.58 11.26
C GLU A 77 4.61 9.64 10.69
N GLU A 78 3.91 10.75 10.92
CA GLU A 78 2.62 11.02 10.27
C GLU A 78 2.82 11.39 8.80
N ILE A 79 2.20 10.63 7.90
CA ILE A 79 2.34 10.80 6.44
C ILE A 79 1.09 11.42 5.80
N ALA A 80 -0.05 11.32 6.47
CA ALA A 80 -1.31 11.99 6.18
C ALA A 80 -2.16 11.99 7.46
N ASP A 81 -3.27 12.72 7.45
CA ASP A 81 -4.18 12.77 8.60
C ASP A 81 -4.64 11.34 8.99
N GLY A 82 -4.28 10.92 10.21
CA GLY A 82 -4.63 9.59 10.72
C GLY A 82 -3.82 8.42 10.14
N GLN A 83 -2.79 8.67 9.33
CA GLN A 83 -1.92 7.64 8.74
C GLN A 83 -0.47 7.83 9.19
N LEU A 84 0.10 6.79 9.79
CA LEU A 84 1.50 6.76 10.20
C LEU A 84 2.30 5.71 9.43
N LYS A 85 3.57 6.07 9.20
CA LYS A 85 4.65 5.15 8.87
C LYS A 85 5.44 4.89 10.14
N TYR A 86 5.66 3.63 10.46
CA TYR A 86 6.46 3.15 11.57
C TYR A 86 7.74 2.50 11.04
N VAL A 87 8.89 2.88 11.58
CA VAL A 87 10.15 2.19 11.29
C VAL A 87 10.31 1.07 12.31
N VAL A 88 10.39 -0.17 11.82
CA VAL A 88 10.44 -1.38 12.64
C VAL A 88 11.77 -2.08 12.43
N SER A 89 12.52 -2.31 13.52
CA SER A 89 13.70 -3.18 13.50
C SER A 89 13.26 -4.63 13.35
N VAL A 90 13.99 -5.41 12.56
CA VAL A 90 13.71 -6.82 12.34
C VAL A 90 14.61 -7.65 13.24
N ASP A 91 14.03 -8.19 14.31
CA ASP A 91 14.76 -8.98 15.30
C ASP A 91 14.83 -10.46 14.88
N LYS A 92 13.73 -10.98 14.32
CA LYS A 92 13.64 -12.34 13.76
C LYS A 92 12.70 -12.35 12.56
N CYS A 93 13.05 -13.08 11.52
CA CYS A 93 12.21 -13.29 10.33
C CYS A 93 11.86 -14.77 10.20
N PHE A 94 10.57 -15.09 10.19
CA PHE A 94 10.05 -16.45 10.09
C PHE A 94 9.65 -16.81 8.66
N LYS A 95 9.00 -15.87 7.96
CA LYS A 95 8.52 -16.02 6.60
C LYS A 95 8.88 -14.79 5.78
N GLY A 96 9.21 -15.01 4.51
CA GLY A 96 9.61 -13.94 3.60
C GLY A 96 11.07 -13.54 3.78
N ASN A 97 11.42 -12.37 3.27
CA ASN A 97 12.74 -11.78 3.44
C ASN A 97 12.57 -10.27 3.61
N ALA A 98 12.95 -9.76 4.78
CA ALA A 98 12.87 -8.33 5.07
C ALA A 98 13.84 -7.49 4.23
N GLY A 99 14.93 -8.08 3.71
CA GLY A 99 15.93 -7.43 2.85
C GLY A 99 16.77 -6.33 3.53
N SER A 100 16.45 -5.98 4.78
CA SER A 100 17.03 -4.90 5.55
C SER A 100 16.84 -5.18 7.04
N GLU A 101 17.70 -4.57 7.87
CA GLU A 101 17.56 -4.60 9.34
C GLU A 101 16.34 -3.81 9.82
N ASN A 102 15.84 -2.88 8.99
CA ASN A 102 14.64 -2.08 9.27
C ASN A 102 13.69 -2.11 8.08
N ILE A 103 12.39 -2.15 8.37
CA ILE A 103 11.30 -2.03 7.39
C ILE A 103 10.36 -0.88 7.76
N ASP A 104 9.59 -0.41 6.78
CA ASP A 104 8.48 0.52 7.02
C ASP A 104 7.16 -0.23 7.10
N VAL A 105 6.44 -0.05 8.20
CA VAL A 105 5.08 -0.55 8.38
C VAL A 105 4.12 0.64 8.43
N TYR A 106 3.08 0.61 7.60
CA TYR A 106 2.12 1.70 7.45
C TYR A 106 0.80 1.33 8.10
N GLU A 107 0.38 2.09 9.11
CA GLU A 107 -0.85 1.81 9.86
C GLU A 107 -1.62 3.08 10.18
N SER A 108 -2.85 2.90 10.63
CA SER A 108 -3.64 3.99 11.22
C SER A 108 -2.98 4.53 12.48
N LYS A 109 -3.30 5.78 12.80
CA LYS A 109 -2.79 6.43 14.00
C LYS A 109 -3.11 5.66 15.27
N ASP A 110 -2.14 5.66 16.18
CA ASP A 110 -2.18 4.98 17.48
C ASP A 110 -2.27 3.44 17.41
N THR A 111 -2.09 2.83 16.23
CA THR A 111 -2.05 1.36 16.08
C THR A 111 -0.81 0.78 16.76
N LEU A 112 0.37 1.34 16.47
CA LEU A 112 1.64 0.85 17.02
C LEU A 112 2.26 1.87 17.98
N VAL A 113 2.97 1.37 18.99
CA VAL A 113 3.62 2.19 20.02
C VAL A 113 5.14 2.07 19.90
N CYS A 114 5.85 3.20 19.84
CA CYS A 114 7.31 3.22 19.81
C CYS A 114 7.93 2.55 21.05
N ASN A 115 9.08 1.91 20.86
CA ASN A 115 9.82 1.11 21.84
C ASN A 115 9.07 -0.14 22.34
N LYS A 116 8.02 -0.57 21.63
CA LYS A 116 7.35 -1.85 21.86
C LYS A 116 7.73 -2.85 20.78
N GLN A 117 7.75 -4.12 21.19
CA GLN A 117 8.04 -5.25 20.33
C GLN A 117 6.74 -5.96 19.96
N TYR A 118 6.63 -6.40 18.72
CA TYR A 118 5.44 -7.09 18.21
C TYR A 118 5.82 -8.29 17.35
N ILE A 119 4.87 -9.22 17.21
CA ILE A 119 4.85 -10.20 16.13
C ILE A 119 4.02 -9.61 15.00
N PHE A 120 4.67 -9.36 13.85
CA PHE A 120 4.01 -8.78 12.69
C PHE A 120 3.68 -9.84 11.66
N PHE A 121 2.46 -9.79 11.15
CA PHE A 121 1.95 -10.55 10.02
C PHE A 121 1.59 -9.56 8.91
N LEU A 122 2.47 -9.42 7.93
CA LEU A 122 2.46 -8.28 7.01
C LEU A 122 2.15 -8.71 5.57
N ALA A 123 1.23 -7.99 4.94
CA ALA A 123 1.13 -7.93 3.48
C ALA A 123 2.11 -6.90 2.95
N MET A 124 2.74 -7.23 1.82
CA MET A 124 3.58 -6.35 1.05
C MET A 124 2.81 -5.85 -0.16
N SER A 125 2.86 -4.55 -0.39
CA SER A 125 2.50 -3.96 -1.68
C SER A 125 3.66 -3.16 -2.21
N ASP A 126 3.88 -3.25 -3.51
CA ASP A 126 4.92 -2.48 -4.16
C ASP A 126 4.31 -1.54 -5.20
N TYR A 127 4.53 -0.24 -5.01
CA TYR A 127 3.94 0.81 -5.83
C TYR A 127 5.02 1.76 -6.34
N PRO A 128 5.01 2.12 -7.64
CA PRO A 128 5.98 3.04 -8.23
C PRO A 128 6.00 4.44 -7.58
N VAL A 129 4.90 4.83 -6.95
CA VAL A 129 4.74 6.16 -6.31
C VAL A 129 5.31 6.22 -4.89
N TYR A 130 5.61 5.07 -4.28
CA TYR A 130 6.24 5.00 -2.96
C TYR A 130 7.75 4.80 -3.10
N PRO A 131 8.55 5.31 -2.14
CA PRO A 131 10.01 5.23 -2.21
C PRO A 131 10.57 3.80 -2.05
N ARG A 132 9.80 2.88 -1.48
CA ARG A 132 10.14 1.47 -1.23
C ARG A 132 8.86 0.65 -1.04
N GLU A 133 8.98 -0.67 -0.88
CA GLU A 133 7.85 -1.54 -0.57
C GLU A 133 7.08 -1.07 0.67
N VAL A 134 5.75 -1.19 0.62
CA VAL A 134 4.81 -0.81 1.67
C VAL A 134 4.37 -2.07 2.39
N TYR A 135 4.62 -2.16 3.70
CA TYR A 135 4.06 -3.22 4.53
C TYR A 135 2.89 -2.73 5.36
N THR A 136 1.86 -3.55 5.49
CA THR A 136 0.69 -3.31 6.36
C THR A 136 0.26 -4.61 7.01
N SER A 137 -0.32 -4.54 8.20
CA SER A 137 -0.81 -5.71 8.94
C SER A 137 -1.96 -6.38 8.20
N ILE A 138 -1.92 -7.71 8.15
CA ILE A 138 -2.99 -8.54 7.55
C ILE A 138 -4.29 -8.40 8.34
N ASP A 139 -4.21 -8.38 9.67
CA ASP A 139 -5.32 -8.14 10.58
C ASP A 139 -5.05 -6.84 11.35
N LYS A 140 -5.79 -5.78 10.99
CA LYS A 140 -5.64 -4.46 11.62
C LYS A 140 -6.33 -4.36 12.97
N ASP A 141 -7.20 -5.32 13.28
CA ASP A 141 -7.98 -5.36 14.51
C ASP A 141 -7.28 -6.19 15.59
N LYS A 142 -6.19 -6.89 15.23
CA LYS A 142 -5.39 -7.70 16.15
C LYS A 142 -3.91 -7.35 16.11
N LEU A 143 -3.39 -6.95 17.27
CA LEU A 143 -1.98 -6.71 17.48
C LEU A 143 -1.41 -7.73 18.47
N TYR A 144 -0.22 -8.24 18.16
CA TYR A 144 0.49 -9.24 18.94
C TYR A 144 1.67 -8.58 19.65
N GLU A 145 1.41 -7.77 20.68
CA GLU A 145 2.45 -7.07 21.45
C GLU A 145 3.18 -8.05 22.37
N ILE A 146 4.50 -8.08 22.31
CA ILE A 146 5.34 -8.85 23.22
C ILE A 146 5.65 -8.00 24.45
N SER A 147 5.27 -8.50 25.63
CA SER A 147 5.58 -7.87 26.91
C SER A 147 5.77 -8.93 27.99
N ASN A 148 6.87 -8.82 28.75
CA ASN A 148 7.19 -9.72 29.87
C ASN A 148 7.11 -11.23 29.52
N GLY A 149 7.59 -11.62 28.34
CA GLY A 149 7.56 -13.02 27.87
C GLY A 149 6.18 -13.54 27.46
N LYS A 150 5.18 -12.66 27.38
CA LYS A 150 3.83 -12.97 26.91
C LYS A 150 3.49 -12.16 25.66
N VAL A 151 2.55 -12.69 24.89
CA VAL A 151 1.91 -11.97 23.79
C VAL A 151 0.56 -11.48 24.26
N ASN A 152 0.39 -10.16 24.31
CA ASN A 152 -0.89 -9.51 24.50
C ASN A 152 -1.55 -9.38 23.13
N ILE A 153 -2.60 -10.17 22.91
CA ILE A 153 -3.40 -10.11 21.70
C ILE A 153 -4.56 -9.17 21.98
N TYR A 154 -4.43 -7.92 21.53
CA TYR A 154 -5.51 -6.94 21.63
C TYR A 154 -6.51 -7.20 20.51
N SER A 155 -7.76 -7.44 20.87
CA SER A 155 -8.91 -7.38 19.95
C SER A 155 -9.90 -6.36 20.48
N PHE A 156 -10.81 -5.85 19.64
CA PHE A 156 -11.81 -4.85 20.03
C PHE A 156 -12.58 -5.20 21.33
N ASP A 157 -12.81 -6.50 21.59
CA ASP A 157 -13.67 -6.96 22.68
C ASP A 157 -12.93 -7.73 23.79
N SER A 158 -11.65 -8.07 23.61
CA SER A 158 -10.92 -8.86 24.60
C SER A 158 -9.39 -8.77 24.47
N ILE A 159 -8.70 -8.95 25.58
CA ILE A 159 -7.26 -9.21 25.61
C ILE A 159 -7.08 -10.69 25.94
N ARG A 160 -6.43 -11.43 25.03
CA ARG A 160 -5.95 -12.78 25.31
C ARG A 160 -4.44 -12.73 25.52
N GLU A 161 -3.98 -13.39 26.57
CA GLU A 161 -2.57 -13.66 26.77
C GLU A 161 -2.23 -15.06 26.24
N ASP A 162 -1.11 -15.17 25.54
CA ASP A 162 -0.49 -16.44 25.19
C ASP A 162 1.01 -16.36 25.49
N SER A 163 1.66 -17.50 25.68
CA SER A 163 3.13 -17.49 25.78
C SER A 163 3.73 -17.17 24.40
N VAL A 164 4.81 -16.38 24.40
CA VAL A 164 5.53 -16.04 23.16
C VAL A 164 6.00 -17.32 22.46
N GLU A 165 6.49 -18.29 23.22
CA GLU A 165 6.98 -19.57 22.70
C GLU A 165 5.89 -20.34 21.96
N ASN A 166 4.67 -20.40 22.51
CA ASN A 166 3.55 -21.11 21.85
C ASN A 166 3.15 -20.44 20.52
N ILE A 167 3.08 -19.11 20.47
CA ILE A 167 2.78 -18.40 19.21
C ILE A 167 3.89 -18.64 18.18
N ILE A 168 5.15 -18.56 18.60
CA ILE A 168 6.31 -18.85 17.74
C ILE A 168 6.26 -20.29 17.23
N GLU A 169 6.00 -21.27 18.09
CA GLU A 169 5.88 -22.68 17.67
C GLU A 169 4.77 -22.88 16.64
N ASN A 170 3.63 -22.19 16.80
CA ASN A 170 2.53 -22.27 15.83
C ASN A 170 2.90 -21.62 14.48
N ILE A 171 3.63 -20.50 14.50
CA ILE A 171 4.14 -19.87 13.28
C ILE A 171 5.11 -20.83 12.56
N GLU A 172 6.11 -21.35 13.29
CA GLU A 172 7.17 -22.20 12.73
C GLU A 172 6.63 -23.55 12.21
N ARG A 173 5.55 -24.08 12.81
CA ARG A 173 4.88 -25.31 12.35
C ARG A 173 3.83 -25.08 11.26
N SER A 174 3.54 -23.82 10.92
CA SER A 174 2.51 -23.52 9.93
C SER A 174 2.82 -24.18 8.58
N PRO A 175 1.86 -24.86 7.93
CA PRO A 175 2.07 -25.44 6.61
C PRO A 175 2.37 -24.39 5.54
N TYR A 176 2.10 -23.11 5.83
CA TYR A 176 2.25 -22.00 4.90
C TYR A 176 3.52 -21.16 5.11
N ILE A 177 4.41 -21.58 6.03
CA ILE A 177 5.61 -20.81 6.38
C ILE A 177 6.55 -20.59 5.19
N ASN A 178 6.65 -21.59 4.31
CA ASN A 178 7.48 -21.52 3.09
C ASN A 178 6.67 -21.15 1.83
N GLN A 179 5.36 -20.91 1.96
CA GLN A 179 4.52 -20.57 0.83
C GLN A 179 4.74 -19.12 0.42
N LYS A 180 5.05 -18.88 -0.86
CA LYS A 180 4.94 -17.54 -1.45
C LYS A 180 3.47 -17.17 -1.60
N THR A 181 3.12 -15.98 -1.15
CA THR A 181 1.79 -15.40 -1.30
C THR A 181 1.53 -15.11 -2.77
N GLU A 182 0.46 -15.70 -3.33
CA GLU A 182 0.09 -15.50 -4.74
C GLU A 182 -0.42 -14.08 -5.04
N HIS A 183 -0.77 -13.32 -3.99
CA HIS A 183 -1.33 -11.97 -4.08
C HIS A 183 -0.30 -10.84 -3.93
N SER A 184 0.99 -11.14 -3.81
CA SER A 184 1.98 -10.06 -3.74
C SER A 184 1.88 -9.23 -5.03
N ASN A 185 1.53 -7.95 -4.91
CA ASN A 185 1.60 -7.03 -6.03
C ASN A 185 2.96 -7.20 -6.70
N LYS A 186 2.97 -7.28 -8.04
CA LYS A 186 4.20 -7.50 -8.81
C LYS A 186 5.22 -6.44 -8.37
N LYS A 187 6.41 -6.87 -7.95
CA LYS A 187 7.49 -5.95 -7.60
C LYS A 187 7.71 -4.95 -8.73
N VAL A 188 7.87 -3.68 -8.36
CA VAL A 188 8.17 -2.61 -9.31
C VAL A 188 9.55 -2.86 -9.88
N ILE A 189 9.64 -2.85 -11.21
CA ILE A 189 10.86 -3.09 -11.95
C ILE A 189 11.53 -1.74 -12.23
N GLU A 190 12.81 -1.63 -11.92
CA GLU A 190 13.63 -0.49 -12.33
C GLU A 190 14.36 -0.83 -13.64
N TYR A 191 14.63 0.19 -14.46
CA TYR A 191 15.25 0.04 -15.77
C TYR A 191 16.56 0.80 -15.83
N ASP A 192 17.58 0.16 -16.42
CA ASP A 192 18.93 0.72 -16.51
C ASP A 192 19.09 1.73 -17.65
N SER A 193 18.10 1.86 -18.55
CA SER A 193 18.13 2.83 -19.66
C SER A 193 16.74 3.32 -20.06
N THR A 194 16.72 4.52 -20.66
CA THR A 194 15.52 5.15 -21.21
C THR A 194 14.86 4.27 -22.30
N GLU A 195 15.64 3.59 -23.13
CA GLU A 195 15.11 2.70 -24.16
C GLU A 195 14.37 1.49 -23.58
N ASN A 196 14.91 0.90 -22.51
CA ASN A 196 14.30 -0.23 -21.83
C ASN A 196 13.02 0.19 -21.09
N LEU A 197 13.04 1.39 -20.50
CA LEU A 197 11.85 2.00 -19.92
C LEU A 197 10.76 2.19 -20.98
N ILE A 198 11.07 2.86 -22.11
CA ILE A 198 10.12 3.06 -23.23
C ILE A 198 9.60 1.74 -23.78
N ALA A 199 10.47 0.72 -23.90
CA ALA A 199 10.06 -0.60 -24.39
C ALA A 199 9.02 -1.23 -23.47
N SER A 200 9.17 -1.07 -22.16
CA SER A 200 8.33 -1.68 -21.13
C SER A 200 7.09 -0.87 -20.78
N SER A 201 7.05 0.42 -21.09
CA SER A 201 5.86 1.25 -20.94
C SER A 201 4.82 0.94 -22.02
N ASP A 202 3.54 0.88 -21.67
CA ASP A 202 2.45 0.80 -22.64
C ASP A 202 2.10 2.18 -23.21
N HIS A 203 2.27 3.23 -22.39
CA HIS A 203 2.07 4.61 -22.80
C HIS A 203 3.30 5.47 -22.50
N VAL A 204 3.64 6.36 -23.43
CA VAL A 204 4.63 7.42 -23.21
C VAL A 204 4.03 8.71 -23.71
N VAL A 205 3.78 9.64 -22.79
CA VAL A 205 3.02 10.85 -23.08
C VAL A 205 3.71 12.10 -22.56
N LYS A 206 3.58 13.18 -23.33
CA LYS A 206 3.89 14.53 -22.89
C LYS A 206 2.63 15.19 -22.37
N VAL A 207 2.70 15.75 -21.17
CA VAL A 207 1.57 16.36 -20.50
C VAL A 207 1.92 17.73 -19.92
N SER A 208 0.91 18.56 -19.72
CA SER A 208 0.97 19.69 -18.79
C SER A 208 0.03 19.41 -17.61
N ILE A 209 0.48 19.70 -16.40
CA ILE A 209 -0.30 19.45 -15.19
C ILE A 209 -1.27 20.61 -14.94
N ASN A 210 -2.56 20.30 -14.84
CA ASN A 210 -3.61 21.26 -14.51
C ASN A 210 -3.77 21.44 -13.01
N MET A 211 -3.70 20.33 -12.28
CA MET A 211 -4.01 20.26 -10.85
C MET A 211 -3.09 19.23 -10.20
N VAL A 212 -2.70 19.54 -8.96
CA VAL A 212 -2.02 18.61 -8.05
C VAL A 212 -2.78 18.60 -6.73
N GLU A 213 -3.25 17.44 -6.31
CA GLU A 213 -3.85 17.20 -5.00
C GLU A 213 -2.94 16.27 -4.21
N LYS A 214 -2.43 16.74 -3.08
CA LYS A 214 -1.58 15.92 -2.21
C LYS A 214 -2.44 14.94 -1.41
N ILE A 215 -2.22 13.64 -1.59
CA ILE A 215 -2.94 12.58 -0.88
C ILE A 215 -2.22 12.26 0.44
N ASN A 216 -0.90 12.07 0.38
CA ASN A 216 -0.05 11.89 1.56
C ASN A 216 1.36 12.42 1.29
N LYS A 217 2.31 12.14 2.20
CA LYS A 217 3.71 12.58 2.07
C LYS A 217 4.37 12.12 0.77
N TYR A 218 4.02 10.94 0.27
CA TYR A 218 4.66 10.30 -0.88
C TYR A 218 3.85 10.44 -2.17
N VAL A 219 2.52 10.49 -2.08
CA VAL A 219 1.63 10.39 -3.25
C VAL A 219 0.81 11.67 -3.44
N SER A 220 0.77 12.13 -4.69
CA SER A 220 -0.18 13.12 -5.18
C SER A 220 -1.07 12.51 -6.28
N LEU A 221 -2.31 12.97 -6.36
CA LEU A 221 -3.16 12.81 -7.54
C LEU A 221 -2.94 14.03 -8.44
N ILE A 222 -2.69 13.80 -9.72
CA ILE A 222 -2.58 14.87 -10.72
C ILE A 222 -3.68 14.76 -11.77
N ASN A 223 -4.19 15.91 -12.21
CA ASN A 223 -4.97 16.02 -13.44
C ASN A 223 -4.11 16.67 -14.52
N VAL A 224 -4.13 16.10 -15.73
CA VAL A 224 -3.24 16.53 -16.81
C VAL A 224 -3.98 16.84 -18.11
N ASN A 225 -3.41 17.76 -18.90
CA ASN A 225 -3.71 17.90 -20.31
C ASN A 225 -2.65 17.14 -21.11
N VAL A 226 -3.07 16.14 -21.87
CA VAL A 226 -2.19 15.42 -22.79
C VAL A 226 -1.87 16.32 -23.98
N ILE A 227 -0.60 16.64 -24.16
CA ILE A 227 -0.09 17.47 -25.25
C ILE A 227 0.27 16.59 -26.45
N GLU A 228 0.98 15.48 -26.19
CA GLU A 228 1.43 14.56 -27.21
C GLU A 228 1.49 13.13 -26.66
N GLN A 229 1.16 12.15 -27.50
CA GLN A 229 1.29 10.73 -27.19
C GLN A 229 2.34 10.12 -28.12
N TYR A 230 3.48 9.71 -27.58
CA TYR A 230 4.56 9.08 -28.33
C TYR A 230 4.38 7.57 -28.46
N LYS A 231 3.81 6.94 -27.44
CA LYS A 231 3.50 5.50 -27.42
C LYS A 231 2.16 5.28 -26.73
N GLY A 232 1.36 4.37 -27.28
CA GLY A 232 0.04 4.00 -26.76
C GLY A 232 -0.99 5.13 -26.85
N ASP A 233 -2.26 4.81 -26.57
CA ASP A 233 -3.34 5.79 -26.48
C ASP A 233 -4.00 5.73 -25.09
N LEU A 234 -3.90 6.82 -24.33
CA LEU A 234 -4.54 6.99 -23.03
C LEU A 234 -6.06 7.22 -23.15
N GLY A 235 -6.56 7.51 -24.35
CA GLY A 235 -7.96 7.80 -24.59
C GLY A 235 -8.41 9.02 -23.81
N LYS A 236 -9.31 8.82 -22.83
CA LYS A 236 -9.83 9.89 -21.96
C LYS A 236 -9.19 9.93 -20.57
N ARG A 237 -8.22 9.07 -20.30
CA ARG A 237 -7.53 9.01 -19.00
C ARG A 237 -6.64 10.23 -18.84
N ASN A 238 -6.88 11.01 -17.80
CA ASN A 238 -6.18 12.26 -17.53
C ASN A 238 -5.87 12.47 -16.04
N GLU A 239 -6.06 11.44 -15.23
CA GLU A 239 -5.81 11.45 -13.79
C GLU A 239 -4.82 10.33 -13.46
N PHE A 240 -3.75 10.67 -12.74
CA PHE A 240 -2.67 9.74 -12.41
C PHE A 240 -2.18 9.95 -10.99
N TYR A 241 -1.82 8.86 -10.31
CA TYR A 241 -1.08 8.93 -9.06
C TYR A 241 0.41 9.03 -9.37
N VAL A 242 1.08 9.96 -8.70
CA VAL A 242 2.50 10.25 -8.89
C VAL A 242 3.17 10.54 -7.55
N PRO A 243 4.51 10.44 -7.45
CA PRO A 243 5.24 10.98 -6.31
C PRO A 243 4.93 12.46 -6.06
N THR A 244 4.98 12.89 -4.81
CA THR A 244 4.90 14.32 -4.45
C THR A 244 6.08 15.09 -5.04
N GLY A 245 5.86 16.38 -5.33
CA GLY A 245 6.88 17.29 -5.86
C GLY A 245 6.64 17.78 -7.28
N LEU A 246 5.63 17.26 -7.98
CA LEU A 246 5.18 17.80 -9.26
C LEU A 246 4.37 19.09 -9.05
N GLU A 247 4.46 20.02 -10.01
CA GLU A 247 3.84 21.35 -9.92
C GLU A 247 2.86 21.58 -11.07
N ALA A 248 1.74 22.24 -10.76
CA ALA A 248 0.78 22.66 -11.77
C ALA A 248 1.38 23.72 -12.72
N GLY A 249 0.97 23.70 -13.98
CA GLY A 249 1.48 24.57 -15.03
C GLY A 249 2.75 24.06 -15.73
N ASN A 250 3.47 23.11 -15.12
CA ASN A 250 4.69 22.56 -15.70
C ASN A 250 4.40 21.39 -16.66
N GLU A 251 5.36 21.13 -17.56
CA GLU A 251 5.32 20.05 -18.54
C GLU A 251 6.17 18.85 -18.07
N TYR A 252 5.65 17.65 -18.28
CA TYR A 252 6.29 16.39 -17.90
C TYR A 252 6.16 15.35 -19.02
N LEU A 253 7.15 14.47 -19.13
CA LEU A 253 7.01 13.16 -19.78
C LEU A 253 6.60 12.14 -18.72
N LEU A 254 5.56 11.37 -19.01
CA LEU A 254 5.11 10.26 -18.18
C LEU A 254 5.27 8.94 -18.94
N PHE A 255 5.90 7.97 -18.29
CA PHE A 255 6.09 6.61 -18.79
C PHE A 255 5.20 5.68 -17.97
N LEU A 256 4.17 5.13 -18.60
CA LEU A 256 3.07 4.45 -17.93
C LEU A 256 2.92 3.02 -18.44
N GLN A 257 2.53 2.12 -17.54
CA GLN A 257 2.18 0.73 -17.82
C GLN A 257 0.69 0.53 -17.51
N GLU A 258 0.02 -0.33 -18.27
CA GLU A 258 -1.36 -0.76 -18.03
C GLU A 258 -1.36 -2.21 -17.51
N SER A 259 -1.87 -2.42 -16.30
CA SER A 259 -2.03 -3.75 -15.71
C SER A 259 -3.19 -4.51 -16.36
N GLU A 260 -3.28 -5.82 -16.13
CA GLU A 260 -4.34 -6.68 -16.71
C GLU A 260 -5.78 -6.24 -16.37
N ASN A 261 -5.97 -5.53 -15.25
CA ASN A 261 -7.24 -4.96 -14.83
C ASN A 261 -7.48 -3.52 -15.35
N GLY A 262 -6.63 -3.02 -16.25
CA GLY A 262 -6.76 -1.72 -16.92
C GLY A 262 -6.34 -0.52 -16.08
N ILE A 263 -5.64 -0.75 -14.96
CA ILE A 263 -5.08 0.34 -14.14
C ILE A 263 -3.82 0.84 -14.83
N VAL A 264 -3.73 2.15 -15.00
CA VAL A 264 -2.57 2.82 -15.59
C VAL A 264 -1.74 3.46 -14.48
N GLU A 265 -0.49 3.04 -14.36
CA GLU A 265 0.45 3.49 -13.33
C GLU A 265 1.82 3.79 -13.93
N LEU A 266 2.73 4.39 -13.14
CA LEU A 266 4.10 4.63 -13.59
C LEU A 266 4.81 3.30 -13.85
N THR A 267 5.67 3.25 -14.88
CA THR A 267 6.34 2.00 -15.28
C THR A 267 7.41 1.55 -14.27
N SER A 268 8.00 2.50 -13.55
CA SER A 268 9.08 2.33 -12.57
C SER A 268 9.06 3.46 -11.54
N ARG A 269 9.78 3.33 -10.42
CA ARG A 269 9.91 4.46 -9.48
C ARG A 269 10.81 5.56 -10.05
N LYS A 270 11.90 5.16 -10.72
CA LYS A 270 12.89 6.10 -11.29
C LYS A 270 12.75 6.23 -12.79
N GLY A 271 12.87 7.46 -13.30
CA GLY A 271 12.83 7.75 -14.74
C GLY A 271 11.43 7.78 -15.36
N SER A 272 10.40 7.28 -14.66
CA SER A 272 9.02 7.28 -15.20
C SER A 272 8.35 8.65 -15.24
N ILE A 273 8.97 9.66 -14.63
CA ILE A 273 8.55 11.06 -14.73
C ILE A 273 9.79 11.89 -15.02
N ILE A 274 9.74 12.68 -16.10
CA ILE A 274 10.81 13.60 -16.46
C ILE A 274 10.20 14.99 -16.64
N GLY A 275 10.59 15.94 -15.80
CA GLY A 275 10.21 17.34 -15.94
C GLY A 275 10.97 18.01 -17.08
N LYS A 276 10.33 18.97 -17.76
CA LYS A 276 10.95 19.76 -18.85
C LYS A 276 12.15 20.60 -18.39
N ASP A 277 12.23 20.88 -17.11
CA ASP A 277 13.37 21.53 -16.46
C ASP A 277 14.62 20.64 -16.41
N ASN A 278 14.47 19.31 -16.43
CA ASN A 278 15.57 18.37 -16.62
C ASN A 278 15.89 18.18 -18.11
N LEU A 279 16.48 19.21 -18.72
CA LEU A 279 16.74 19.28 -20.17
C LEU A 279 17.54 18.10 -20.72
N LYS A 280 18.46 17.53 -19.93
CA LYS A 280 19.30 16.42 -20.38
C LYS A 280 18.45 15.17 -20.62
N ASP A 281 17.78 14.70 -19.58
CA ASP A 281 16.99 13.46 -19.64
C ASP A 281 15.74 13.65 -20.51
N TRP A 282 15.20 14.88 -20.55
CA TRP A 282 14.10 15.25 -21.44
C TRP A 282 14.49 15.11 -22.91
N ASN A 283 15.59 15.75 -23.33
CA ASN A 283 16.00 15.75 -24.72
C ASN A 283 16.43 14.33 -25.16
N GLU A 284 17.15 13.60 -24.32
CA GLU A 284 17.50 12.19 -24.58
C GLU A 284 16.24 11.36 -24.85
N SER A 285 15.22 11.50 -24.00
CA SER A 285 13.94 10.80 -24.18
C SER A 285 13.23 11.19 -25.47
N ILE A 286 13.15 12.50 -25.77
CA ILE A 286 12.49 12.99 -26.99
C ILE A 286 13.21 12.52 -28.25
N ASP A 287 14.54 12.50 -28.26
CA ASP A 287 15.33 12.03 -29.40
C ASP A 287 15.03 10.55 -29.68
N ILE A 288 15.08 9.70 -28.64
CA ILE A 288 14.75 8.27 -28.75
C ILE A 288 13.30 8.06 -29.23
N LEU A 289 12.35 8.86 -28.73
CA LEU A 289 10.94 8.76 -29.09
C LEU A 289 10.67 9.27 -30.52
N SER A 290 11.44 10.24 -31.00
CA SER A 290 11.30 10.81 -32.35
C SER A 290 11.88 9.89 -33.42
N ASP A 291 12.97 9.18 -33.12
CA ASP A 291 13.58 8.19 -34.02
C ASP A 291 12.72 6.91 -34.20
N ARG A 292 11.67 6.74 -33.38
CA ARG A 292 10.74 5.60 -33.42
C ARG A 292 9.41 5.87 -34.13
N LYS A 293 9.19 7.09 -34.61
CA LYS A 293 8.01 7.44 -35.44
C LYS A 293 8.22 7.04 -36.90
#